data_AF-A0A3P3VY66-F1
#
_entry.id   AF-A0A3P3VY66-F1
#
_cell.length_a   1.000
_cell.length_b   1.000
_cell.length_c   1.000
_cell.angle_alpha   90.00
_cell.angle_beta   90.00
_cell.angle_gamma   90.00
#
_symmetry.space_group_name_H-M   'P 1'
#
loop_
_entity.id
_entity.type
_entity.pdbx_description
1 polymer ?
#
loop_
_entity_poly.entity_id
_entity_poly.type
_entity_poly.pdbx_seq_one_letter_code
_entity_poly.pdbx_strand_id
1 'polypeptide(L)'
;MRQRNNLIYCCCFLFLFSCEKKSENLIVSEVINDSIIAKGLYNGNQKTGIWEYVDTNGQIFEIVEFKIIDNKSYYNQSVSFDKKGDTIHNKTSFFTFNFLNDYLITIKFISLFDKYYDDQNGTVLLYSNQINDDFSNLNKVKFDTVYLKNNFLKMNLKLNKLRGIIKEFHFDSDSSYISREVFIEIDENSKNFPILNNTGNM
;
A
#
# COMPACT_ATOMS: atom_id res chain seq x y z
N MET A 1 -24.55 -37.16 -59.45
CA MET A 1 -25.15 -37.73 -58.22
C MET A 1 -24.90 -36.76 -57.07
N ARG A 2 -25.96 -36.25 -56.44
CA ARG A 2 -25.90 -35.30 -55.32
C ARG A 2 -25.75 -36.07 -54.00
N GLN A 3 -24.66 -35.86 -53.27
CA GLN A 3 -24.58 -36.25 -51.86
C GLN A 3 -24.82 -35.02 -50.98
N ARG A 4 -25.86 -35.11 -50.16
CA ARG A 4 -26.20 -34.15 -49.11
C ARG A 4 -25.36 -34.49 -47.87
N ASN A 5 -24.46 -33.60 -47.47
CA ASN A 5 -23.77 -33.71 -46.18
C ASN A 5 -24.61 -32.99 -45.12
N ASN A 6 -25.12 -33.76 -44.16
CA ASN A 6 -25.87 -33.25 -43.02
C ASN A 6 -24.90 -32.67 -41.97
N LEU A 7 -25.21 -31.43 -41.60
CA LEU A 7 -24.65 -30.66 -40.51
C LEU A 7 -25.08 -31.29 -39.16
N ILE A 8 -24.14 -31.66 -38.31
CA ILE A 8 -24.40 -31.94 -36.88
C ILE A 8 -23.52 -30.98 -36.08
N TYR A 9 -24.07 -29.82 -35.74
CA TYR A 9 -23.47 -28.90 -34.77
C TYR A 9 -23.81 -29.41 -33.37
N CYS A 10 -22.87 -30.11 -32.76
CA CYS A 10 -22.92 -30.45 -31.35
C CYS A 10 -22.56 -29.20 -30.55
N CYS A 11 -23.57 -28.45 -30.09
CA CYS A 11 -23.40 -27.36 -29.14
C CYS A 11 -22.96 -27.93 -27.77
N CYS A 12 -21.65 -28.17 -27.60
CA CYS A 12 -21.05 -28.32 -26.29
C CYS A 12 -21.11 -26.97 -25.56
N PHE A 13 -22.19 -26.77 -24.81
CA PHE A 13 -22.32 -25.73 -23.80
C PHE A 13 -21.31 -26.03 -22.69
N LEU A 14 -20.07 -25.56 -22.87
CA LEU A 14 -19.07 -25.52 -21.81
C LEU A 14 -19.55 -24.47 -20.79
N PHE A 15 -20.31 -24.92 -19.80
CA PHE A 15 -20.45 -24.22 -18.54
C PHE A 15 -19.06 -24.20 -17.87
N LEU A 16 -18.26 -23.19 -18.23
CA LEU A 16 -17.16 -22.74 -17.40
C LEU A 16 -17.79 -22.14 -16.15
N PHE A 17 -18.11 -23.00 -15.18
CA PHE A 17 -18.29 -22.56 -13.81
C PHE A 17 -16.95 -21.96 -13.38
N SER A 18 -16.85 -20.64 -13.53
CA SER A 18 -15.81 -19.83 -12.90
C SER A 18 -16.04 -19.97 -11.40
N CYS A 19 -15.46 -21.01 -10.83
CA CYS A 19 -15.38 -21.19 -9.40
C CYS A 19 -14.45 -20.08 -8.91
N GLU A 20 -15.01 -18.95 -8.50
CA GLU A 20 -14.28 -17.93 -7.76
C GLU A 20 -13.80 -18.57 -6.45
N LYS A 21 -12.61 -19.17 -6.49
CA LYS A 21 -11.90 -19.55 -5.28
C LYS A 21 -11.62 -18.26 -4.54
N LYS A 22 -12.37 -18.03 -3.47
CA LYS A 22 -12.08 -17.00 -2.49
C LYS A 22 -10.66 -17.29 -1.99
N SER A 23 -9.70 -16.44 -2.36
CA SER A 23 -8.32 -16.62 -1.97
C SER A 23 -8.22 -16.41 -0.47
N GLU A 24 -7.97 -17.48 0.28
CA GLU A 24 -7.73 -17.36 1.70
C GLU A 24 -6.37 -16.71 1.92
N ASN A 25 -6.35 -15.68 2.76
CA ASN A 25 -5.14 -15.03 3.19
C ASN A 25 -4.34 -16.00 4.07
N LEU A 26 -3.09 -16.27 3.70
CA LEU A 26 -2.22 -17.19 4.44
C LEU A 26 -1.11 -16.40 5.14
N ILE A 27 -1.00 -16.57 6.46
CA ILE A 27 0.15 -16.10 7.22
C ILE A 27 1.30 -17.07 6.99
N VAL A 28 2.41 -16.59 6.46
CA VAL A 28 3.57 -17.40 6.10
C VAL A 28 4.81 -16.85 6.79
N SER A 29 5.71 -17.74 7.19
CA SER A 29 7.07 -17.41 7.59
C SER A 29 8.03 -17.84 6.48
N GLU A 30 8.90 -16.93 6.03
CA GLU A 30 10.00 -17.25 5.13
C GLU A 30 11.20 -17.70 5.96
N VAL A 31 11.81 -18.82 5.60
CA VAL A 31 12.92 -19.44 6.34
C VAL A 31 14.10 -19.64 5.39
N ILE A 32 15.30 -19.18 5.81
CA ILE A 32 16.57 -19.43 5.13
C ILE A 32 17.53 -20.03 6.16
N ASN A 33 18.16 -21.16 5.85
CA ASN A 33 19.11 -21.85 6.74
C ASN A 33 18.55 -22.06 8.15
N ASP A 34 17.33 -22.61 8.23
CA ASP A 34 16.60 -22.87 9.49
C ASP A 34 16.30 -21.62 10.35
N SER A 35 16.54 -20.43 9.82
CA SER A 35 16.24 -19.15 10.47
C SER A 35 15.08 -18.46 9.78
N ILE A 36 14.06 -18.05 10.54
CA ILE A 36 13.00 -17.20 10.01
C ILE A 36 13.63 -15.87 9.62
N ILE A 37 13.39 -15.42 8.39
CA ILE A 37 13.90 -14.14 7.86
C ILE A 37 12.78 -13.11 7.66
N ALA A 38 11.55 -13.58 7.48
CA ALA A 38 10.39 -12.72 7.33
C ALA A 38 9.10 -13.41 7.74
N LYS A 39 8.10 -12.63 8.14
CA LYS A 39 6.74 -13.07 8.44
C LYS A 39 5.74 -12.10 7.84
N GLY A 40 4.66 -12.60 7.25
CA GLY A 40 3.63 -11.73 6.72
C GLY A 40 2.49 -12.49 6.05
N LEU A 41 1.72 -11.77 5.24
CA LEU A 41 0.57 -12.31 4.53
C LEU A 41 0.85 -12.54 3.04
N TYR A 42 0.35 -13.67 2.54
CA TYR A 42 0.14 -13.91 1.12
C TYR A 42 -1.34 -13.92 0.76
N ASN A 43 -1.66 -13.35 -0.41
CA ASN A 43 -2.88 -13.62 -1.15
C ASN A 43 -2.48 -14.34 -2.45
N GLY A 44 -2.78 -15.64 -2.52
CA GLY A 44 -2.25 -16.50 -3.58
C GLY A 44 -0.73 -16.52 -3.55
N ASN A 45 -0.09 -16.08 -4.64
CA ASN A 45 1.38 -16.01 -4.76
C ASN A 45 1.93 -14.59 -4.54
N GLN A 46 1.14 -13.67 -3.99
CA GLN A 46 1.50 -12.25 -3.87
C GLN A 46 1.60 -11.84 -2.41
N LYS A 47 2.69 -11.16 -2.04
CA LYS A 47 2.81 -10.53 -0.72
C LYS A 47 1.75 -9.43 -0.58
N THR A 48 1.15 -9.34 0.59
CA THR A 48 0.16 -8.30 0.92
C THR A 48 0.18 -8.00 2.41
N GLY A 49 -0.33 -6.84 2.80
CA GLY A 49 -0.38 -6.40 4.19
C GLY A 49 0.99 -6.14 4.78
N ILE A 50 1.10 -6.30 6.10
CA ILE A 50 2.33 -6.01 6.86
C ILE A 50 3.23 -7.23 6.89
N TRP A 51 4.51 -6.97 6.63
CA TRP A 51 5.61 -7.92 6.63
C TRP A 51 6.67 -7.47 7.62
N GLU A 52 7.07 -8.36 8.52
CA GLU A 52 8.17 -8.16 9.46
C GLU A 52 9.40 -8.89 8.95
N TYR A 53 10.53 -8.19 8.85
CA TYR A 53 11.82 -8.76 8.47
C TYR A 53 12.76 -8.76 9.66
N VAL A 54 13.37 -9.92 9.89
CA VAL A 54 14.22 -10.16 11.06
C VAL A 54 15.66 -10.48 10.66
N ASP A 55 16.61 -10.03 11.47
CA ASP A 55 18.03 -10.29 11.28
C ASP A 55 18.39 -11.72 11.73
N THR A 56 19.67 -12.08 11.61
CA THR A 56 20.16 -13.40 12.01
C THR A 56 20.08 -13.67 13.51
N ASN A 57 19.83 -12.64 14.34
CA ASN A 57 19.62 -12.75 15.77
C ASN A 57 18.12 -12.79 16.13
N GLY A 58 17.23 -12.77 15.13
CA GLY A 58 15.78 -12.73 15.30
C GLY A 58 15.22 -11.35 15.66
N GLN A 59 16.01 -10.28 15.53
CA GLN A 59 15.57 -8.90 15.80
C GLN A 59 14.95 -8.30 14.55
N ILE A 60 13.81 -7.60 14.69
CA ILE A 60 13.16 -6.91 13.56
C ILE A 60 14.06 -5.74 13.13
N PHE A 61 14.47 -5.73 11.85
CA PHE A 61 15.22 -4.61 11.27
C PHE A 61 14.39 -3.80 10.26
N GLU A 62 13.28 -4.36 9.77
CA GLU A 62 12.37 -3.66 8.86
C GLU A 62 10.93 -4.20 8.99
N ILE A 63 9.97 -3.29 8.92
CA ILE A 63 8.55 -3.60 8.71
C ILE A 63 8.15 -2.97 7.38
N VAL A 64 7.49 -3.73 6.51
CA VAL A 64 7.08 -3.31 5.16
C VAL A 64 5.59 -3.56 4.98
N GLU A 65 4.87 -2.62 4.38
CA GLU A 65 3.54 -2.85 3.84
C GLU A 65 3.63 -3.17 2.34
N PHE A 66 3.03 -4.28 1.94
CA PHE A 66 2.76 -4.60 0.55
C PHE A 66 1.28 -4.38 0.22
N LYS A 67 1.01 -3.82 -0.96
CA LYS A 67 -0.36 -3.67 -1.49
C LYS A 67 -0.50 -4.38 -2.82
N ILE A 68 -1.65 -5.02 -3.00
CA ILE A 68 -2.02 -5.61 -4.29
C ILE A 68 -2.73 -4.53 -5.10
N ILE A 69 -2.13 -4.14 -6.21
CA ILE A 69 -2.63 -3.14 -7.14
C ILE A 69 -2.67 -3.77 -8.52
N ASP A 70 -3.82 -3.71 -9.20
CA ASP A 70 -4.01 -4.34 -10.52
C ASP A 70 -3.49 -5.80 -10.55
N ASN A 71 -3.83 -6.57 -9.52
CA ASN A 71 -3.37 -7.95 -9.30
C ASN A 71 -1.84 -8.12 -9.30
N LYS A 72 -1.08 -7.15 -8.78
CA LYS A 72 0.36 -7.26 -8.55
C LYS A 72 0.72 -6.71 -7.18
N SER A 73 1.68 -7.34 -6.52
CA SER A 73 2.21 -6.87 -5.23
C SER A 73 3.19 -5.72 -5.43
N TYR A 74 2.97 -4.61 -4.74
CA TYR A 74 3.85 -3.45 -4.71
C TYR A 74 4.31 -3.17 -3.28
N TYR A 75 5.59 -2.81 -3.14
CA TYR A 75 6.12 -2.22 -1.91
C TYR A 75 5.48 -0.84 -1.72
N ASN A 76 4.76 -0.64 -0.62
CA ASN A 76 4.00 0.58 -0.39
C ASN A 76 4.71 1.54 0.56
N GLN A 77 5.07 1.06 1.75
CA GLN A 77 5.73 1.83 2.80
C GLN A 77 6.52 0.93 3.72
N SER A 78 7.40 1.52 4.52
CA SER A 78 8.24 0.78 5.47
C SER A 78 8.71 1.61 6.65
N VAL A 79 9.11 0.90 7.69
CA VAL A 79 9.87 1.42 8.83
C VAL A 79 11.09 0.55 9.03
N SER A 80 12.27 1.18 9.00
CA SER A 80 13.54 0.51 9.30
C SER A 80 13.95 0.78 10.74
N PHE A 81 14.61 -0.19 11.37
CA PHE A 81 15.08 -0.13 12.74
C PHE A 81 16.59 -0.32 12.81
N ASP A 82 17.23 0.30 13.81
CA ASP A 82 18.63 0.05 14.13
C ASP A 82 18.77 -1.19 15.04
N LYS A 83 20.00 -1.51 15.45
CA LYS A 83 20.29 -2.67 16.30
C LYS A 83 19.71 -2.56 17.72
N LYS A 84 19.21 -1.40 18.13
CA LYS A 84 18.54 -1.18 19.41
C LYS A 84 17.02 -1.22 19.27
N GLY A 85 16.51 -1.33 18.03
CA GLY A 85 15.09 -1.22 17.73
C GLY A 85 14.60 0.22 17.54
N ASP A 86 15.52 1.20 17.45
CA ASP A 86 15.15 2.59 17.22
C ASP A 86 14.87 2.83 15.73
N THR A 87 13.84 3.62 15.41
CA THR A 87 13.49 3.92 14.02
C THR A 87 14.58 4.73 13.31
N ILE A 88 15.03 4.23 12.15
CA ILE A 88 15.97 4.93 11.27
C ILE A 88 15.18 5.85 10.33
N HIS A 89 14.96 7.09 10.74
CA HIS A 89 14.10 8.04 10.02
C HIS A 89 14.47 8.26 8.54
N ASN A 90 15.76 8.25 8.17
CA ASN A 90 16.19 8.46 6.78
C ASN A 90 16.13 7.20 5.89
N LYS A 91 15.73 6.06 6.45
CA LYS A 91 15.44 4.82 5.70
C LYS A 91 13.97 4.43 5.77
N THR A 92 13.18 5.25 6.46
CA THR A 92 11.81 4.96 6.85
C THR A 92 10.87 5.85 6.04
N SER A 93 9.84 5.23 5.52
CA SER A 93 8.94 5.80 4.52
C SER A 93 7.53 5.38 4.91
N PHE A 94 6.83 6.17 5.70
CA PHE A 94 5.49 5.78 6.17
C PHE A 94 4.58 6.97 6.40
N PHE A 95 3.27 6.68 6.40
CA PHE A 95 2.28 7.58 6.95
C PHE A 95 1.64 6.95 8.19
N THR A 96 1.20 7.81 9.09
CA THR A 96 0.31 7.45 10.18
C THR A 96 -0.97 8.25 10.03
N PHE A 97 -2.07 7.70 10.54
CA PHE A 97 -3.32 8.42 10.62
C PHE A 97 -3.98 8.12 11.96
N ASN A 98 -4.72 9.08 12.47
CA ASN A 98 -5.49 8.94 13.70
C ASN A 98 -6.89 9.50 13.49
N PHE A 99 -7.89 8.73 13.89
CA PHE A 99 -9.28 9.19 13.95
C PHE A 99 -9.44 10.07 15.20
N LEU A 100 -9.78 11.34 15.01
CA LEU A 100 -10.16 12.25 16.09
C LEU A 100 -11.63 12.03 16.51
N ASN A 101 -12.45 11.58 15.57
CA ASN A 101 -13.80 11.04 15.76
C ASN A 101 -14.13 10.15 14.55
N ASP A 102 -15.40 9.73 14.38
CA ASP A 102 -15.78 8.77 13.34
C ASP A 102 -15.49 9.21 11.89
N TYR A 103 -15.42 10.52 11.65
CA TYR A 103 -15.28 11.08 10.31
C TYR A 103 -14.07 12.01 10.18
N LEU A 104 -13.49 12.48 11.28
CA LEU A 104 -12.38 13.42 11.26
C LEU A 104 -11.07 12.67 11.48
N ILE A 105 -10.17 12.75 10.50
CA ILE A 105 -8.85 12.13 10.57
C ILE A 105 -7.74 13.17 10.52
N THR A 106 -6.64 12.83 11.19
CA THR A 106 -5.35 13.49 11.01
C THR A 106 -4.39 12.49 10.38
N ILE A 107 -3.80 12.86 9.25
CA ILE A 107 -2.75 12.12 8.57
C ILE A 107 -1.42 12.83 8.84
N LYS A 108 -0.42 12.09 9.27
CA LYS A 108 0.97 12.55 9.41
C LYS A 108 1.83 11.70 8.48
N PHE A 109 2.45 12.35 7.52
CA PHE A 109 3.40 11.72 6.61
C PHE A 109 4.83 11.92 7.12
N ILE A 110 5.67 10.89 6.99
CA ILE A 110 7.10 11.01 7.24
C ILE A 110 7.80 10.97 5.89
N SER A 111 8.26 12.16 5.52
CA SER A 111 8.92 12.43 4.25
C SER A 111 10.33 11.83 4.24
N LEU A 112 10.70 11.21 3.12
CA LEU A 112 12.04 10.69 2.89
C LEU A 112 12.98 11.82 2.47
N PHE A 113 12.45 12.84 1.78
CA PHE A 113 13.26 13.93 1.22
C PHE A 113 13.42 15.12 2.19
N ASP A 114 12.54 15.25 3.20
CA ASP A 114 12.48 16.41 4.11
C ASP A 114 13.76 16.71 4.87
N LYS A 115 14.64 15.73 5.06
CA LYS A 115 15.88 15.94 5.80
C LYS A 115 16.97 16.63 4.99
N TYR A 116 16.82 16.67 3.66
CA TYR A 116 17.93 17.01 2.77
C TYR A 116 17.72 18.32 1.99
N TYR A 117 16.47 18.79 1.79
CA TYR A 117 16.18 19.87 0.83
C TYR A 117 14.96 20.72 1.22
N ASP A 118 15.15 21.83 1.93
CA ASP A 118 14.03 22.60 2.52
C ASP A 118 13.06 23.23 1.49
N ASP A 119 13.54 23.61 0.30
CA ASP A 119 12.72 24.36 -0.68
C ASP A 119 12.39 23.58 -1.97
N GLN A 120 12.95 22.39 -2.16
CA GLN A 120 12.84 21.60 -3.41
C GLN A 120 11.93 20.38 -3.30
N ASN A 121 11.29 20.21 -2.15
CA ASN A 121 10.43 19.08 -1.87
C ASN A 121 8.97 19.48 -1.87
N GLY A 122 8.11 18.54 -2.24
CA GLY A 122 6.68 18.69 -2.02
C GLY A 122 6.01 17.36 -1.75
N THR A 123 5.01 17.41 -0.89
CA THR A 123 4.14 16.29 -0.57
C THR A 123 2.70 16.67 -0.84
N VAL A 124 2.02 15.89 -1.68
CA VAL A 124 0.61 16.07 -2.03
C VAL A 124 -0.17 14.80 -1.79
N LEU A 125 -1.39 14.94 -1.30
CA LEU A 125 -2.39 13.88 -1.31
C LEU A 125 -3.26 14.05 -2.56
N LEU A 126 -3.28 13.02 -3.40
CA LEU A 126 -4.22 12.86 -4.51
C LEU A 126 -5.27 11.84 -4.08
N TYR A 127 -6.54 12.22 -4.03
CA TYR A 127 -7.59 11.32 -3.55
C TYR A 127 -8.85 11.39 -4.40
N SER A 128 -9.64 10.32 -4.37
CA SER A 128 -10.95 10.29 -5.04
C SER A 128 -11.78 9.12 -4.54
N ASN A 129 -13.09 9.33 -4.44
CA ASN A 129 -14.06 8.29 -4.08
C ASN A 129 -14.35 7.32 -5.23
N GLN A 130 -13.78 7.54 -6.42
CA GLN A 130 -13.95 6.70 -7.59
C GLN A 130 -12.81 5.67 -7.77
N ILE A 131 -11.82 5.65 -6.86
CA ILE A 131 -10.70 4.71 -6.94
C ILE A 131 -11.18 3.29 -6.57
N ASN A 132 -10.87 2.34 -7.44
CA ASN A 132 -11.15 0.93 -7.23
C ASN A 132 -10.37 0.38 -6.01
N ASP A 133 -10.89 -0.68 -5.40
CA ASP A 133 -10.29 -1.35 -4.25
C ASP A 133 -8.86 -1.84 -4.53
N ASP A 134 -8.58 -2.23 -5.77
CA ASP A 134 -7.27 -2.69 -6.25
C ASP A 134 -6.48 -1.60 -6.98
N PHE A 135 -6.91 -0.33 -6.89
CA PHE A 135 -6.24 0.82 -7.53
C PHE A 135 -6.04 0.67 -9.06
N SER A 136 -6.76 -0.24 -9.73
CA SER A 136 -6.60 -0.53 -11.18
C SER A 136 -7.02 0.60 -12.11
N ASN A 137 -7.74 1.60 -11.61
CA ASN A 137 -8.31 2.69 -12.40
C ASN A 137 -7.66 4.07 -12.16
N LEU A 138 -6.49 4.13 -11.51
CA LEU A 138 -5.82 5.38 -11.16
C LEU A 138 -5.58 6.32 -12.36
N ASN A 139 -5.36 5.77 -13.57
CA ASN A 139 -5.17 6.55 -14.79
C ASN A 139 -6.47 7.10 -15.41
N LYS A 140 -7.64 6.70 -14.90
CA LYS A 140 -8.98 7.12 -15.41
C LYS A 140 -9.71 8.01 -14.42
N VAL A 141 -9.33 7.99 -13.14
CA VAL A 141 -10.00 8.73 -12.08
C VAL A 141 -9.56 10.19 -12.06
N LYS A 142 -10.51 11.09 -11.82
CA LYS A 142 -10.20 12.48 -11.50
C LYS A 142 -9.88 12.60 -10.01
N PHE A 143 -8.69 13.11 -9.71
CA PHE A 143 -8.25 13.36 -8.33
C PHE A 143 -8.64 14.76 -7.86
N ASP A 144 -8.99 14.84 -6.59
CA ASP A 144 -8.85 16.05 -5.80
C ASP A 144 -7.43 16.08 -5.21
N THR A 145 -6.85 17.28 -5.11
CA THR A 145 -5.47 17.48 -4.64
C THR A 145 -5.46 18.27 -3.34
N VAL A 146 -4.69 17.80 -2.36
CA VAL A 146 -4.46 18.51 -1.10
C VAL A 146 -2.96 18.56 -0.83
N TYR A 147 -2.45 19.75 -0.54
CA TYR A 147 -1.06 19.95 -0.15
C TYR A 147 -0.94 19.69 1.35
N LEU A 148 0.03 18.87 1.75
CA LEU A 148 0.29 18.62 3.17
C LEU A 148 1.07 19.80 3.74
N LYS A 149 0.59 20.38 4.84
CA LYS A 149 1.30 21.47 5.54
C LYS A 149 2.15 20.86 6.64
N ASN A 150 3.46 21.04 6.57
CA ASN A 150 4.43 20.43 7.51
C ASN A 150 4.28 18.90 7.59
N ASN A 151 3.93 18.25 6.48
CA ASN A 151 3.58 16.81 6.40
C ASN A 151 2.36 16.38 7.21
N PHE A 152 1.53 17.33 7.63
CA PHE A 152 0.27 17.05 8.29
C PHE A 152 -0.91 17.43 7.41
N LEU A 153 -1.96 16.63 7.50
CA LEU A 153 -3.26 16.92 6.94
C LEU A 153 -4.33 16.57 7.96
N LYS A 154 -5.29 17.47 8.13
CA LYS A 154 -6.53 17.20 8.86
C LYS A 154 -7.69 17.27 7.87
N MET A 155 -8.46 16.20 7.77
CA MET A 155 -9.56 16.14 6.81
C MET A 155 -10.76 15.36 7.33
N ASN A 156 -11.92 15.64 6.76
CA ASN A 156 -13.17 14.94 7.04
C ASN A 156 -13.39 13.87 5.96
N LEU A 157 -13.53 12.61 6.38
CA LEU A 157 -13.84 11.46 5.54
C LEU A 157 -15.28 11.55 5.05
N LYS A 158 -15.46 11.93 3.79
CA LYS A 158 -16.75 11.75 3.13
C LYS A 158 -16.96 10.25 2.91
N LEU A 159 -18.10 9.71 3.33
CA LEU A 159 -18.47 8.28 3.19
C LEU A 159 -17.63 7.30 4.02
N ASN A 160 -17.03 7.74 5.13
CA ASN A 160 -16.22 6.92 6.05
C ASN A 160 -15.07 6.17 5.35
N LYS A 161 -14.61 6.67 4.20
CA LYS A 161 -13.57 6.05 3.39
C LYS A 161 -12.76 7.08 2.63
N LEU A 162 -11.45 6.92 2.64
CA LEU A 162 -10.50 7.68 1.84
C LEU A 162 -9.63 6.70 1.08
N ARG A 163 -9.55 6.89 -0.23
CA ARG A 163 -8.55 6.25 -1.08
C ARG A 163 -7.78 7.30 -1.84
N GLY A 164 -6.49 7.09 -1.96
CA GLY A 164 -5.63 8.04 -2.65
C GLY A 164 -4.18 7.60 -2.71
N ILE A 165 -3.35 8.54 -3.13
CA ILE A 165 -1.91 8.42 -3.25
C ILE A 165 -1.31 9.63 -2.54
N ILE A 166 -0.44 9.39 -1.56
CA ILE A 166 0.49 10.42 -1.09
C ILE A 166 1.68 10.39 -2.05
N LYS A 167 1.84 11.47 -2.81
CA LYS A 167 2.96 11.65 -3.74
C LYS A 167 3.95 12.61 -3.12
N GLU A 168 5.18 12.13 -3.00
CA GLU A 168 6.32 12.95 -2.60
C GLU A 168 7.22 13.14 -3.82
N PHE A 169 7.71 14.35 -4.03
CA PHE A 169 8.63 14.67 -5.11
C PHE A 169 9.76 15.57 -4.60
N HIS A 170 10.93 15.36 -5.18
CA HIS A 170 12.13 16.18 -4.99
C HIS A 170 12.60 16.68 -6.36
N PHE A 171 12.82 17.99 -6.48
CA PHE A 171 13.36 18.60 -7.69
C PHE A 171 14.87 18.82 -7.55
N ASP A 172 15.64 18.24 -8.45
CA ASP A 172 17.07 18.48 -8.56
C ASP A 172 17.35 19.82 -9.28
N SER A 173 18.58 20.32 -9.12
CA SER A 173 19.01 21.60 -9.71
C SER A 173 18.95 21.65 -11.24
N ASP A 174 18.94 20.50 -11.91
CA ASP A 174 18.91 20.35 -13.36
C ASP A 174 17.49 20.22 -13.93
N SER A 175 16.46 20.51 -13.12
CA SER A 175 15.04 20.31 -13.45
C SER A 175 14.60 18.85 -13.59
N SER A 176 15.47 17.87 -13.26
CA SER A 176 15.01 16.51 -13.04
C SER A 176 14.26 16.41 -11.71
N TYR A 177 13.44 15.37 -11.56
CA TYR A 177 12.77 15.11 -10.29
C TYR A 177 12.69 13.62 -10.01
N ILE A 178 12.79 13.29 -8.73
CA ILE A 178 12.50 11.97 -8.21
C ILE A 178 11.13 12.05 -7.55
N SER A 179 10.28 11.05 -7.76
CA SER A 179 9.01 10.97 -7.04
C SER A 179 8.75 9.57 -6.53
N ARG A 180 8.04 9.48 -5.43
CA ARG A 180 7.48 8.23 -4.90
C ARG A 180 5.99 8.38 -4.65
N GLU A 181 5.31 7.24 -4.64
CA GLU A 181 3.87 7.14 -4.45
C GLU A 181 3.60 6.14 -3.32
N VAL A 182 2.81 6.57 -2.34
CA VAL A 182 2.33 5.72 -1.25
C VAL A 182 0.82 5.64 -1.36
N PHE A 183 0.30 4.44 -1.59
CA PHE A 183 -1.12 4.17 -1.77
C PHE A 183 -1.81 4.10 -0.41
N ILE A 184 -2.79 4.98 -0.21
CA ILE A 184 -3.52 5.07 1.06
C ILE A 184 -4.95 4.54 0.90
N GLU A 185 -5.37 3.79 1.91
CA GLU A 185 -6.76 3.41 2.11
C GLU A 185 -7.04 3.53 3.59
N ILE A 186 -7.99 4.40 3.95
CA ILE A 186 -8.40 4.65 5.32
C ILE A 186 -9.92 4.50 5.36
N ASP A 187 -10.39 3.56 6.17
CA ASP A 187 -11.81 3.27 6.39
C ASP A 187 -12.06 2.93 7.86
N GLU A 188 -13.29 2.53 8.20
CA GLU A 188 -13.62 2.14 9.58
C GLU A 188 -12.82 0.93 10.08
N ASN A 189 -12.48 -0.03 9.21
CA ASN A 189 -11.66 -1.19 9.58
C ASN A 189 -10.23 -0.78 9.94
N SER A 190 -9.76 0.31 9.34
CA SER A 190 -8.45 0.90 9.56
C SER A 190 -8.27 1.42 11.00
N LYS A 191 -9.35 1.60 11.78
CA LYS A 191 -9.29 1.91 13.23
C LYS A 191 -8.62 0.79 14.04
N ASN A 192 -8.71 -0.45 13.56
CA ASN A 192 -8.18 -1.63 14.23
C ASN A 192 -6.83 -2.06 13.68
N PHE A 193 -6.33 -1.41 12.63
CA PHE A 193 -4.97 -1.66 12.20
C PHE A 193 -4.05 -1.23 13.34
N PRO A 194 -3.06 -2.06 13.73
CA PRO A 194 -1.95 -1.57 14.50
C PRO A 194 -1.26 -0.54 13.62
N ILE A 195 -1.69 0.71 13.73
CA ILE A 195 -0.86 1.84 13.39
C ILE A 195 0.45 1.53 14.11
N LEU A 196 1.59 1.77 13.47
CA LEU A 196 2.91 1.78 14.09
C LEU A 196 2.97 2.92 15.13
N ASN A 197 2.05 2.85 16.08
CA ASN A 197 1.80 3.74 17.18
C ASN A 197 2.75 3.28 18.27
N ASN A 198 3.71 4.14 18.59
CA ASN A 198 4.64 4.02 19.71
C ASN A 198 5.76 2.99 19.60
N THR A 199 6.68 3.19 18.66
CA THR A 199 8.09 2.90 18.96
C THR A 199 8.78 4.20 19.38
N GLY A 200 8.72 4.50 20.68
CA GLY A 200 9.53 5.54 21.31
C GLY A 200 8.71 6.72 21.85
N ASN A 201 8.71 6.86 23.18
CA ASN A 201 8.42 8.12 23.83
C ASN A 201 9.35 9.19 23.22
N MET A 202 8.75 10.29 22.74
CA MET A 202 9.46 11.57 22.56
C MET A 202 10.00 12.08 23.89
#